data_AF-A0A3A5LCE3-F1
#
_entry.id   AF-A0A3A5LCE3-F1
#
_cell.length_a   1.000
_cell.length_b   1.000
_cell.length_c   1.000
_cell.angle_alpha   90.00
_cell.angle_beta   90.00
_cell.angle_gamma   90.00
#
_symmetry.space_group_name_H-M   'P 1'
#
loop_
_entity.id
_entity.type
_entity.pdbx_description
1 polymer ?
#
loop_
_entity_poly.entity_id
_entity_poly.type
_entity_poly.pdbx_seq_one_letter_code
_entity_poly.pdbx_strand_id
1 'polypeptide(L)' 'MLNLADRTRNFWCAAYFYRRADPSRDRAIVPKVLEQVTTKANGTVKDRAATLLREINEPDRNPPRA' A
#
# COMPACT_ATOMS: atom_id res chain seq x y z
N MET A 1 13.09 8.00 12.78
CA MET A 1 11.94 7.06 12.71
C MET A 1 10.69 7.87 12.42
N LEU A 2 9.86 7.47 11.44
CA LEU A 2 8.54 8.09 11.23
C LEU A 2 7.64 7.80 12.43
N ASN A 3 6.77 8.71 12.86
CA ASN A 3 5.82 8.41 13.95
C ASN A 3 4.62 7.61 13.42
N LEU A 4 3.71 7.16 14.29
CA LEU A 4 2.54 6.37 13.88
C LEU A 4 1.63 7.12 12.89
N ALA A 5 1.45 8.44 13.08
CA ALA A 5 0.62 9.26 12.21
C ALA A 5 1.21 9.33 10.79
N ASP A 6 2.52 9.54 10.66
CA ASP A 6 3.18 9.62 9.35
C ASP A 6 3.10 8.28 8.60
N ARG A 7 3.31 7.16 9.29
CA ARG A 7 3.21 5.82 8.69
C ARG A 7 1.79 5.54 8.21
N THR A 8 0.79 5.93 9.01
CA THR A 8 -0.63 5.79 8.67
C THR A 8 -0.98 6.64 7.45
N ARG A 9 -0.51 7.89 7.41
CA ARG A 9 -0.69 8.81 6.28
C ARG A 9 -0.08 8.24 5.00
N ASN A 10 1.17 7.79 5.06
CA ASN A 10 1.89 7.22 3.92
C ASN A 10 1.15 6.01 3.35
N PHE A 11 0.66 5.12 4.21
CA PHE A 11 -0.18 3.99 3.79
C PHE A 11 -1.45 4.45 3.06
N TRP A 12 -2.25 5.35 3.67
CA TRP A 12 -3.52 5.76 3.08
C TRP A 12 -3.34 6.53 1.77
N CYS A 13 -2.31 7.37 1.66
CA CYS A 13 -1.98 8.06 0.41
C CYS A 13 -1.58 7.07 -0.69
N ALA A 14 -0.70 6.10 -0.40
CA ALA A 14 -0.31 5.08 -1.36
C ALA A 14 -1.48 4.21 -1.80
N ALA A 15 -2.32 3.78 -0.84
CA ALA A 15 -3.51 2.96 -1.10
C ALA A 15 -4.55 3.71 -1.94
N TYR A 16 -4.79 4.99 -1.63
CA TYR A 16 -5.70 5.83 -2.41
C TYR A 16 -5.17 6.02 -3.84
N PHE A 17 -3.89 6.36 -3.99
CA PHE A 17 -3.28 6.59 -5.28
C PHE A 17 -3.35 5.33 -6.16
N TYR A 18 -3.03 4.16 -5.61
CA TYR A 18 -3.16 2.90 -6.34
C TYR A 18 -4.58 2.60 -6.81
N ARG A 19 -5.59 2.82 -5.94
CA ARG A 19 -6.97 2.41 -6.21
C ARG A 19 -7.78 3.42 -7.03
N ARG A 20 -7.47 4.71 -6.91
CA ARG A 20 -8.34 5.79 -7.42
C ARG A 20 -7.65 6.83 -8.27
N ALA A 21 -6.31 6.88 -8.31
CA ALA A 21 -5.66 7.78 -9.24
C ALA A 21 -5.85 7.30 -10.68
N ASP A 22 -5.80 8.25 -11.61
CA ASP A 22 -5.82 7.99 -13.05
C ASP A 22 -4.89 6.81 -13.42
N PRO A 23 -5.38 5.77 -14.11
CA PRO A 23 -4.58 4.62 -14.54
C PRO A 23 -3.37 4.95 -15.42
N SER A 24 -3.39 6.09 -16.11
CA SER A 24 -2.25 6.56 -16.93
C SER A 24 -1.08 7.07 -16.11
N ARG A 25 -1.26 7.31 -14.81
CA ARG A 25 -0.17 7.76 -13.93
C ARG A 25 0.76 6.61 -13.58
N ASP A 26 2.05 6.92 -13.53
CA ASP A 26 3.05 5.98 -13.04
C ASP A 26 2.81 5.64 -11.56
N ARG A 27 2.55 4.36 -11.30
CA ARG A 27 2.28 3.79 -9.96
C ARG A 27 3.49 3.10 -9.35
N ALA A 28 4.67 3.16 -9.97
CA ALA A 28 5.90 2.53 -9.47
C ALA A 28 6.34 3.03 -8.07
N ILE A 29 5.86 4.20 -7.63
CA ILE A 29 6.11 4.73 -6.29
C ILE A 29 5.32 4.00 -5.20
N VAL A 30 4.15 3.44 -5.53
CA VAL A 30 3.26 2.75 -4.58
C VAL A 30 3.95 1.59 -3.87
N PRO A 31 4.54 0.59 -4.57
CA PRO A 31 5.19 -0.53 -3.89
C PRO A 31 6.34 -0.08 -2.99
N LYS A 32 7.14 0.91 -3.42
CA LYS A 32 8.24 1.47 -2.63
C LYS A 32 7.76 2.11 -1.32
N VAL A 33 6.64 2.84 -1.36
CA VAL A 33 6.04 3.43 -0.15
C VAL A 33 5.48 2.35 0.77
N LEU A 34 4.80 1.35 0.20
CA LEU A 34 4.25 0.24 0.98
C LEU A 34 5.34 -0.57 1.67
N GLU A 35 6.43 -0.92 0.98
CA GLU A 35 7.61 -1.59 1.55
C GLU A 35 8.18 -0.83 2.75
N GLN A 36 8.35 0.49 2.63
CA GLN A 36 8.82 1.30 3.75
C GLN A 36 7.85 1.30 4.93
N VAL A 37 6.54 1.32 4.66
CA VAL A 37 5.52 1.20 5.72
C VAL A 37 5.61 -0.18 6.37
N THR A 38 5.79 -1.27 5.62
CA THR A 38 5.90 -2.62 6.20
C THR A 38 7.13 -2.78 7.09
N THR A 39 8.26 -2.18 6.71
CA THR A 39 9.50 -2.25 7.52
C THR A 39 9.42 -1.37 8.75
N LYS A 40 8.78 -0.20 8.65
CA LYS A 40 8.83 0.84 9.69
C LYS A 40 7.59 0.89 10.58
N ALA A 41 6.45 0.32 10.19
CA ALA A 41 5.20 0.34 10.96
C ALA A 41 4.98 -0.95 11.76
N ASN A 42 4.12 -0.86 12.78
CA ASN A 42 3.71 -1.98 13.62
C ASN A 42 2.16 -2.11 13.57
N GLY A 43 1.65 -3.29 13.86
CA GLY A 43 0.21 -3.57 13.95
C GLY A 43 -0.53 -3.41 12.62
N THR A 44 -1.80 -3.02 12.69
CA THR A 44 -2.74 -3.07 11.56
C THR A 44 -2.28 -2.34 10.29
N VAL A 45 -1.53 -1.23 10.43
CA VAL A 45 -1.03 -0.48 9.26
C VAL A 45 0.02 -1.28 8.49
N LYS A 46 0.89 -2.02 9.20
CA LYS A 46 1.86 -2.93 8.60
C LYS A 46 1.15 -4.06 7.84
N ASP A 47 0.16 -4.68 8.47
CA ASP A 47 -0.55 -5.83 7.90
C ASP A 47 -1.35 -5.44 6.64
N ARG A 48 -1.98 -4.26 6.67
CA ARG A 48 -2.69 -3.72 5.50
C ARG A 48 -1.74 -3.32 4.37
N ALA A 49 -0.57 -2.74 4.69
CA ALA A 49 0.45 -2.44 3.70
C ALA A 49 1.00 -3.70 3.04
N ALA A 50 1.29 -4.75 3.83
CA ALA A 50 1.73 -6.05 3.32
C ALA A 50 0.69 -6.70 2.41
N THR A 51 -0.58 -6.64 2.81
CA THR A 51 -1.70 -7.17 2.01
C THR A 51 -1.79 -6.46 0.66
N LEU A 52 -1.77 -5.12 0.66
CA LEU A 52 -1.84 -4.35 -0.59
C LEU A 52 -0.61 -4.57 -1.47
N LEU A 53 0.57 -4.70 -0.88
CA LEU A 53 1.80 -5.01 -1.63
C LEU A 53 1.69 -6.38 -2.33
N ARG A 54 1.11 -7.38 -1.65
CA ARG A 54 0.80 -8.68 -2.27
C ARG A 54 -0.23 -8.56 -3.39
N GLU A 55 -1.29 -7.77 -3.23
CA GLU A 55 -2.29 -7.52 -4.29
C GLU A 55 -1.67 -6.90 -5.55
N ILE A 56 -0.67 -6.03 -5.37
CA ILE A 56 0.07 -5.40 -6.48
C ILE A 56 0.96 -6.41 -7.19
N ASN A 57 1.66 -7.27 -6.42
CA ASN A 57 2.62 -8.22 -6.96
C ASN A 57 1.96 -9.50 -7.52
N GLU A 58 0.77 -9.86 -7.03
CA GLU A 58 0.02 -11.06 -7.40
C GLU A 58 -1.44 -10.71 -7.78
N PRO A 59 -1.67 -9.95 -8.87
CA PRO A 59 -3.01 -9.48 -9.23
C PRO A 59 -3.99 -10.63 -9.54
N ASP A 60 -3.51 -11.75 -10.08
CA ASP A 60 -4.34 -12.91 -10.49
C ASP A 60 -4.77 -13.81 -9.33
N ARG A 61 -4.28 -13.58 -8.11
CA ARG A 61 -4.55 -14.43 -6.94
C ARG A 61 -5.68 -13.91 -6.05
N ASN A 62 -6.28 -12.77 -6.41
CA ASN A 62 -7.45 -12.23 -5.73
C ASN A 62 -8.70 -12.58 -6.55
N PRO A 63 -9.55 -13.53 -6.10
CA PRO A 63 -10.82 -13.76 -6.76
C PRO A 63 -11.65 -12.46 -6.78
N PRO A 64 -12.51 -12.24 -7.79
CA PRO A 64 -13.40 -11.09 -7.81
C PRO A 64 -14.18 -11.08 -6.50
N ARG A 65 -14.14 -9.95 -5.78
CA ARG A 65 -14.98 -9.77 -4.59
C ARG A 65 -16.42 -9.78 -5.09
N ALA A 66 -17.15 -10.85 -4.74
CA ALA A 66 -18.58 -10.99 -4.94
C ALA A 66 -19.36 -9.91 -4.19
#